data_AF-A0A381NGR1-F1
#
_entry.id   AF-A0A381NGR1-F1
#
_cell.length_a   1.000
_cell.length_b   1.000
_cell.length_c   1.000
_cell.angle_alpha   90.00
_cell.angle_beta   90.00
_cell.angle_gamma   90.00
#
_symmetry.space_group_name_H-M   'P 1'
#
loop_
_entity.id
_entity.type
_entity.pdbx_description
1 polymer ?
#
loop_
_entity_poly.entity_id
_entity_poly.type
_entity_poly.pdbx_seq_one_letter_code
_entity_poly.pdbx_strand_id
1 'polypeptide(L)'
;MPILFSGGLIFDGNGSLLENHAVLVDGEKISKIAPCGEFEGFNGKQIDTTGGTLMPGLIDCHVHLVYCGEADPKSHLLNLNPGQIVMNAFENAQNTLNSGVTSIRDLGGRDFLEFAVRDACNLGRQLGPTIKAAGRMICMTGGHGNIFGRIADGP
;
A
#
# COMPACT_ATOMS: atom_id res chain seq x y z
N MET A 1 -13.74 7.88 -17.44
CA MET A 1 -14.01 9.33 -17.53
C MET A 1 -12.87 10.05 -16.84
N PRO A 2 -12.26 11.05 -17.48
CA PRO A 2 -11.17 11.81 -16.88
C PRO A 2 -11.60 12.56 -15.63
N ILE A 3 -10.70 12.68 -14.66
CA ILE A 3 -10.87 13.42 -13.42
C ILE A 3 -9.73 14.43 -13.30
N LEU A 4 -10.08 15.70 -13.10
CA LEU A 4 -9.12 16.79 -12.90
C LEU A 4 -9.01 17.12 -11.41
N PHE A 5 -7.79 17.15 -10.88
CA PHE A 5 -7.49 17.58 -9.52
C PHE A 5 -6.78 18.93 -9.55
N SER A 6 -7.27 19.92 -8.81
CA SER A 6 -6.74 21.30 -8.83
C SER A 6 -7.04 22.06 -7.54
N GLY A 7 -6.28 23.13 -7.27
CA GLY A 7 -6.53 24.06 -6.15
C GLY A 7 -5.45 23.99 -5.05
N GLY A 8 -4.91 22.81 -4.79
CA GLY A 8 -3.79 22.59 -3.89
C GLY A 8 -2.42 22.70 -4.56
N LEU A 9 -1.36 22.49 -3.76
CA LEU A 9 0.00 22.33 -4.25
C LEU A 9 0.20 20.92 -4.82
N ILE A 10 1.15 20.75 -5.74
CA ILE A 10 1.52 19.43 -6.27
C ILE A 10 3.00 19.17 -5.98
N PHE A 11 3.28 18.05 -5.32
CA PHE A 11 4.62 17.49 -5.22
C PHE A 11 4.70 16.28 -6.16
N ASP A 12 5.59 16.29 -7.15
CA ASP A 12 5.70 15.20 -8.14
C ASP A 12 6.76 14.14 -7.79
N GLY A 13 7.51 14.35 -6.70
CA GLY A 13 8.62 13.48 -6.28
C GLY A 13 10.01 13.93 -6.73
N ASN A 14 10.13 14.94 -7.61
CA ASN A 14 11.40 15.37 -8.21
C ASN A 14 11.98 16.68 -7.65
N GLY A 15 11.44 17.18 -6.53
CA GLY A 15 12.02 18.33 -5.83
C GLY A 15 10.96 19.33 -5.35
N SER A 16 10.84 20.46 -6.06
CA SER A 16 10.02 21.58 -5.63
C SER A 16 8.53 21.35 -5.78
N LEU A 17 7.74 22.07 -4.98
CA LEU A 17 6.29 22.12 -5.10
C LEU A 17 5.89 22.93 -6.34
N LEU A 18 4.92 22.41 -7.09
CA LEU A 18 4.30 23.10 -8.20
C LEU A 18 3.07 23.86 -7.70
N GLU A 19 3.07 25.16 -7.91
CA GLU A 19 1.94 26.06 -7.65
C GLU A 19 1.14 26.28 -8.93
N ASN A 20 -0.18 26.53 -8.81
CA ASN A 20 -1.06 26.81 -9.96
C ASN A 20 -1.02 25.73 -11.06
N HIS A 21 -0.85 24.47 -10.67
CA HIS A 21 -0.90 23.32 -11.56
C HIS A 21 -2.10 22.42 -11.22
N ALA A 22 -2.50 21.59 -12.17
CA ALA A 22 -3.54 20.59 -12.02
C ALA A 22 -3.06 19.22 -12.55
N VAL A 23 -3.66 18.15 -12.03
CA VAL A 23 -3.40 16.76 -12.44
C VAL A 23 -4.64 16.19 -13.10
N LEU A 24 -4.53 15.77 -14.35
CA LEU A 24 -5.59 15.08 -15.08
C LEU A 24 -5.33 13.57 -15.06
N VAL A 25 -6.23 12.82 -14.45
CA VAL A 25 -6.21 11.36 -14.40
C VAL A 25 -7.23 10.83 -15.40
N ASP A 26 -6.80 9.91 -16.28
CA ASP A 26 -7.71 9.17 -17.17
C ASP A 26 -7.57 7.66 -16.94
N GLY A 27 -8.66 7.04 -16.49
CA GLY A 27 -8.64 5.66 -16.01
C GLY A 27 -7.70 5.50 -14.83
N GLU A 28 -6.69 4.64 -14.98
CA GLU A 28 -5.70 4.29 -13.94
C GLU A 28 -4.38 5.06 -14.07
N LYS A 29 -4.30 6.04 -14.99
CA LYS A 29 -3.06 6.75 -15.29
C LYS A 29 -3.20 8.25 -15.16
N ILE A 30 -2.14 8.88 -14.68
CA ILE A 30 -1.96 10.33 -14.83
C ILE A 30 -1.70 10.59 -16.31
N SER A 31 -2.61 11.31 -16.95
CA SER A 31 -2.52 11.66 -18.37
C SER A 31 -1.72 12.94 -18.59
N LYS A 32 -1.83 13.92 -17.67
CA LYS A 32 -1.16 15.21 -17.76
C LYS A 32 -1.03 15.88 -16.39
N ILE A 33 0.11 16.54 -16.17
CA ILE A 33 0.32 17.52 -15.09
C ILE A 33 0.75 18.81 -15.79
N ALA A 34 0.01 19.91 -15.59
CA ALA A 34 0.26 21.17 -16.29
C ALA A 34 -0.32 22.37 -15.52
N PRO A 35 0.07 23.61 -15.86
CA PRO A 35 -0.54 24.81 -15.30
C PRO A 35 -2.07 24.80 -15.46
N CYS A 36 -2.80 25.35 -14.48
CA CYS A 36 -4.27 25.35 -14.46
C CYS A 36 -4.89 25.98 -15.72
N GLY A 37 -4.24 26.98 -16.31
CA GLY A 37 -4.70 27.65 -17.54
C GLY A 37 -4.83 26.71 -18.75
N GLU A 38 -4.06 25.61 -18.79
CA GLU A 38 -4.16 24.60 -19.86
C GLU A 38 -5.42 23.71 -19.74
N PHE A 39 -6.16 23.81 -18.64
CA PHE A 39 -7.40 23.08 -18.40
C PHE A 39 -8.63 23.99 -18.40
N GLU A 40 -8.50 25.24 -18.87
CA GLU A 40 -9.65 26.13 -19.05
C GLU A 40 -10.71 25.48 -19.96
N GLY A 41 -11.96 25.50 -19.50
CA GLY A 41 -13.07 24.87 -20.21
C GLY A 41 -13.15 23.34 -20.06
N PHE A 42 -12.34 22.72 -19.18
CA PHE A 42 -12.46 21.28 -18.90
C PHE A 42 -13.87 20.95 -18.37
N ASN A 43 -14.61 20.18 -19.15
CA ASN A 43 -15.98 19.76 -18.85
C ASN A 43 -15.99 18.28 -18.43
N GLY A 44 -15.73 18.02 -17.15
CA GLY A 44 -15.63 16.68 -16.58
C GLY A 44 -15.66 16.70 -15.06
N LYS A 45 -15.38 15.54 -14.42
CA LYS A 45 -15.32 15.48 -12.96
C LYS A 45 -14.10 16.27 -12.47
N GLN A 46 -14.33 17.23 -11.59
CA GLN A 46 -13.27 18.01 -10.94
C GLN A 46 -13.26 17.70 -9.43
N ILE A 47 -12.07 17.62 -8.86
CA ILE A 47 -11.82 17.44 -7.43
C ILE A 47 -10.98 18.64 -6.96
N ASP A 48 -11.55 19.43 -6.06
CA ASP A 48 -10.86 20.53 -5.41
C ASP A 48 -9.91 20.01 -4.33
N THR A 49 -8.65 20.38 -4.42
CA THR A 49 -7.57 20.01 -3.47
C THR A 49 -7.06 21.21 -2.68
N THR A 50 -7.76 22.35 -2.71
CA THR A 50 -7.41 23.57 -1.98
C THR A 50 -7.17 23.30 -0.50
N GLY A 51 -6.07 23.85 0.04
CA GLY A 51 -5.65 23.64 1.44
C GLY A 51 -4.83 22.37 1.67
N GLY A 52 -4.65 21.52 0.66
CA GLY A 52 -3.78 20.34 0.69
C GLY A 52 -2.63 20.39 -0.30
N THR A 53 -1.77 19.36 -0.22
CA THR A 53 -0.72 19.07 -1.20
C THR A 53 -1.00 17.69 -1.79
N LEU A 54 -1.19 17.63 -3.10
CA LEU A 54 -1.28 16.37 -3.83
C LEU A 54 0.12 15.81 -4.05
N MET A 55 0.31 14.51 -3.80
CA MET A 55 1.61 13.84 -3.95
C MET A 55 1.44 12.41 -4.45
N PRO A 56 2.51 11.78 -5.02
CA PRO A 56 2.54 10.35 -5.26
C PRO A 56 2.17 9.57 -4.00
N GLY A 57 1.44 8.46 -4.18
CA GLY A 57 1.15 7.55 -3.09
C GLY A 57 2.43 7.03 -2.45
N LEU A 58 2.44 6.92 -1.12
CA LEU A 58 3.60 6.46 -0.38
C LEU A 58 3.85 4.96 -0.62
N ILE A 59 5.11 4.56 -0.43
CA ILE A 59 5.56 3.17 -0.54
C ILE A 59 6.23 2.76 0.77
N ASP A 60 5.77 1.65 1.35
CA ASP A 60 6.44 1.02 2.49
C ASP A 60 7.15 -0.27 2.05
N CYS A 61 8.47 -0.29 2.21
CA CYS A 61 9.32 -1.38 1.73
C CYS A 61 9.52 -2.50 2.75
N HIS A 62 8.98 -2.38 3.97
CA HIS A 62 9.14 -3.39 5.02
C HIS A 62 7.92 -3.41 5.96
N VAL A 63 6.93 -4.23 5.62
CA VAL A 63 5.79 -4.50 6.49
C VAL A 63 5.62 -5.98 6.78
N HIS A 64 4.74 -6.29 7.73
CA HIS A 64 4.29 -7.63 8.03
C HIS A 64 2.78 -7.60 8.32
N LEU A 65 1.95 -7.90 7.34
CA LEU A 65 0.50 -7.78 7.44
C LEU A 65 -0.11 -8.75 8.45
N VAL A 66 0.51 -9.91 8.66
CA VAL A 66 0.00 -10.93 9.58
C VAL A 66 0.20 -10.59 11.05
N TYR A 67 1.06 -9.62 11.39
CA TYR A 67 1.22 -9.16 12.77
C TYR A 67 0.37 -7.93 13.05
N CYS A 68 -0.02 -7.78 14.31
CA CYS A 68 -0.68 -6.58 14.83
C CYS A 68 0.27 -5.84 15.78
N GLY A 69 -0.08 -4.61 16.16
CA GLY A 69 0.73 -3.72 17.01
C GLY A 69 0.79 -4.10 18.49
N GLU A 70 0.78 -5.39 18.81
CA GLU A 70 0.70 -5.89 20.19
C GLU A 70 2.07 -5.93 20.87
N ALA A 71 2.06 -5.96 22.21
CA ALA A 71 3.29 -6.06 23.01
C ALA A 71 4.08 -7.36 22.76
N ASP A 72 3.38 -8.47 22.48
CA ASP A 72 3.98 -9.74 22.04
C ASP A 72 3.26 -10.23 20.77
N PRO A 73 3.65 -9.74 19.59
CA PRO A 73 2.98 -10.04 18.33
C PRO A 73 3.11 -11.52 17.94
N LYS A 74 4.18 -12.18 18.40
CA LYS A 74 4.44 -13.60 18.14
C LYS A 74 3.44 -14.47 18.90
N SER A 75 3.31 -14.29 20.21
CA SER A 75 2.38 -15.08 21.02
C SER A 75 0.94 -14.80 20.62
N HIS A 76 0.61 -13.55 20.29
CA HIS A 76 -0.70 -13.20 19.73
C HIS A 76 -0.99 -14.01 18.46
N LEU A 77 -0.09 -13.96 17.47
CA LEU A 77 -0.27 -14.67 16.22
C LEU A 77 -0.41 -16.19 16.40
N LEU A 78 0.32 -16.80 17.35
CA LEU A 78 0.22 -18.24 17.66
C LEU A 78 -1.15 -18.66 18.18
N ASN A 79 -1.90 -17.76 18.80
CA ASN A 79 -3.24 -18.04 19.35
C ASN A 79 -4.38 -17.80 18.35
N LEU A 80 -4.08 -17.32 17.14
CA LEU A 80 -5.08 -17.10 16.10
C LEU A 80 -5.22 -18.33 15.19
N ASN A 81 -6.46 -18.59 14.76
CA ASN A 81 -6.71 -19.54 13.69
C ASN A 81 -6.42 -18.90 12.30
N PRO A 82 -6.22 -19.69 11.23
CA PRO A 82 -5.88 -19.17 9.91
C PRO A 82 -6.86 -18.11 9.36
N GLY A 83 -8.16 -18.27 9.62
CA GLY A 83 -9.18 -17.31 9.18
C GLY A 83 -9.03 -15.95 9.86
N GLN A 84 -8.75 -15.94 11.16
CA GLN A 84 -8.49 -14.71 11.91
C GLN A 84 -7.22 -13.98 11.39
N ILE A 85 -6.17 -14.74 11.07
CA ILE A 85 -4.93 -14.17 10.53
C ILE A 85 -5.18 -13.45 9.20
N VAL A 86 -5.94 -14.07 8.30
CA VAL A 86 -6.29 -13.46 7.01
C VAL A 86 -7.13 -12.20 7.20
N MET A 87 -8.12 -12.23 8.11
CA MET A 87 -8.94 -11.05 8.40
C MET A 87 -8.11 -9.90 8.97
N ASN A 88 -7.25 -10.17 9.95
CA ASN A 88 -6.35 -9.15 10.51
C ASN A 88 -5.39 -8.59 9.45
N ALA A 89 -4.81 -9.46 8.62
CA ALA A 89 -3.93 -9.03 7.52
C ALA A 89 -4.65 -8.16 6.49
N PHE A 90 -5.93 -8.46 6.22
CA PHE A 90 -6.76 -7.63 5.35
C PHE A 90 -7.07 -6.27 5.97
N GLU A 91 -7.46 -6.22 7.24
CA GLU A 91 -7.68 -4.98 7.97
C GLU A 91 -6.42 -4.11 8.01
N ASN A 92 -5.26 -4.73 8.27
CA ASN A 92 -3.97 -4.05 8.23
C ASN A 92 -3.69 -3.45 6.84
N ALA A 93 -3.93 -4.20 5.76
CA ALA A 93 -3.77 -3.70 4.41
C ALA A 93 -4.70 -2.49 4.13
N GLN A 94 -5.95 -2.54 4.57
CA GLN A 94 -6.89 -1.41 4.43
C GLN A 94 -6.45 -0.18 5.22
N ASN A 95 -5.99 -0.38 6.46
CA ASN A 95 -5.47 0.70 7.30
C ASN A 95 -4.23 1.36 6.68
N THR A 96 -3.34 0.56 6.08
CA THR A 96 -2.17 1.05 5.33
C THR A 96 -2.58 1.90 4.13
N LEU A 97 -3.59 1.48 3.35
CA LEU A 97 -4.08 2.31 2.25
C LEU A 97 -4.69 3.63 2.74
N ASN A 98 -5.49 3.57 3.81
CA ASN A 98 -6.14 4.74 4.39
C ASN A 98 -5.16 5.77 4.95
N SER A 99 -3.92 5.36 5.29
CA SER A 99 -2.87 6.29 5.72
C SER A 99 -2.11 6.94 4.56
N GLY A 100 -2.44 6.59 3.31
CA GLY A 100 -1.80 7.13 2.10
C GLY A 100 -0.68 6.26 1.52
N VAL A 101 -0.42 5.07 2.10
CA VAL A 101 0.53 4.10 1.56
C VAL A 101 -0.18 3.23 0.53
N THR A 102 0.13 3.45 -0.74
CA THR A 102 -0.57 2.81 -1.87
C THR A 102 0.12 1.55 -2.36
N SER A 103 1.37 1.31 -1.97
CA SER A 103 2.14 0.11 -2.32
C SER A 103 2.99 -0.35 -1.15
N ILE A 104 3.03 -1.67 -0.92
CA ILE A 104 3.78 -2.27 0.18
C ILE A 104 4.58 -3.51 -0.24
N ARG A 105 5.66 -3.76 0.50
CA ARG A 105 6.41 -5.02 0.47
C ARG A 105 6.31 -5.75 1.82
N ASP A 106 5.53 -6.82 1.86
CA ASP A 106 5.41 -7.73 2.99
C ASP A 106 6.59 -8.72 2.98
N LEU A 107 7.33 -8.77 4.09
CA LEU A 107 8.56 -9.54 4.22
C LEU A 107 8.51 -10.65 5.27
N GLY A 108 7.32 -11.00 5.77
CA GLY A 108 7.21 -12.06 6.75
C GLY A 108 5.77 -12.49 6.96
N GLY A 109 5.41 -13.54 6.23
CA GLY A 109 4.11 -14.19 6.29
C GLY A 109 4.05 -15.38 7.25
N ARG A 110 2.83 -15.89 7.43
CA ARG A 110 2.57 -17.14 8.14
C ARG A 110 1.79 -18.07 7.23
N ASP A 111 2.36 -19.23 6.95
CA ASP A 111 1.75 -20.28 6.12
C ASP A 111 1.21 -19.77 4.77
N PHE A 112 1.83 -18.72 4.23
CA PHE A 112 1.45 -18.03 2.98
C PHE A 112 0.04 -17.42 2.98
N LEU A 113 -0.58 -17.23 4.15
CA LEU A 113 -1.94 -16.73 4.28
C LEU A 113 -2.10 -15.30 3.73
N GLU A 114 -1.07 -14.48 3.85
CA GLU A 114 -1.03 -13.12 3.30
C GLU A 114 -1.10 -13.08 1.77
N PHE A 115 -0.79 -14.17 1.07
CA PHE A 115 -0.95 -14.23 -0.39
C PHE A 115 -2.42 -14.13 -0.82
N ALA A 116 -3.35 -14.64 -0.02
CA ALA A 116 -4.78 -14.49 -0.30
C ALA A 116 -5.20 -13.01 -0.27
N VAL A 117 -4.69 -12.25 0.70
CA VAL A 117 -4.91 -10.80 0.80
C VAL A 117 -4.25 -10.07 -0.36
N ARG A 118 -2.97 -10.38 -0.65
CA ARG A 118 -2.23 -9.85 -1.81
C ARG A 118 -3.03 -10.02 -3.10
N ASP A 119 -3.48 -11.23 -3.38
CA ASP A 119 -4.15 -11.54 -4.64
C ASP A 119 -5.53 -10.89 -4.71
N ALA A 120 -6.28 -10.84 -3.60
CA ALA A 120 -7.55 -10.14 -3.55
C ALA A 120 -7.41 -8.63 -3.83
N CYS A 121 -6.41 -7.97 -3.24
CA CYS A 121 -6.13 -6.55 -3.45
C CYS A 121 -5.60 -6.28 -4.87
N ASN A 122 -4.59 -7.03 -5.31
CA ASN A 122 -3.96 -6.81 -6.61
C ASN A 122 -4.88 -7.12 -7.80
N LEU A 123 -5.87 -8.01 -7.64
CA LEU A 123 -6.91 -8.26 -8.64
C LEU A 123 -8.09 -7.28 -8.56
N GLY A 124 -8.04 -6.30 -7.64
CA GLY A 124 -9.12 -5.33 -7.42
C GLY A 124 -10.40 -5.94 -6.84
N ARG A 125 -10.37 -7.18 -6.33
CA ARG A 125 -11.53 -7.83 -5.70
C ARG A 125 -11.82 -7.24 -4.32
N GLN A 126 -10.81 -6.70 -3.67
CA GLN A 126 -10.90 -5.98 -2.42
C GLN A 126 -10.09 -4.69 -2.49
N LEU A 127 -10.52 -3.68 -1.75
CA LEU A 127 -9.79 -2.42 -1.64
C LEU A 127 -8.58 -2.61 -0.71
N GLY A 128 -7.39 -2.27 -1.20
CA GLY A 128 -6.13 -2.32 -0.46
C GLY A 128 -4.97 -1.79 -1.30
N PRO A 129 -3.75 -1.68 -0.74
CA PRO A 129 -2.57 -1.24 -1.48
C PRO A 129 -2.16 -2.29 -2.52
N THR A 130 -1.25 -1.94 -3.42
CA THR A 130 -0.54 -2.93 -4.24
C THR A 130 0.44 -3.69 -3.36
N ILE A 131 0.34 -5.01 -3.32
CA ILE A 131 1.10 -5.85 -2.38
C ILE A 131 2.13 -6.69 -3.13
N LYS A 132 3.39 -6.62 -2.70
CA LYS A 132 4.43 -7.62 -2.99
C LYS A 132 4.72 -8.39 -1.70
N ALA A 133 4.51 -9.69 -1.68
CA ALA A 133 4.68 -10.51 -0.48
C ALA A 133 5.75 -11.58 -0.68
N ALA A 134 6.65 -11.73 0.30
CA ALA A 134 7.76 -12.68 0.27
C ALA A 134 7.38 -14.09 0.74
N GLY A 135 6.30 -14.23 1.51
CA GLY A 135 5.94 -15.50 2.12
C GLY A 135 6.70 -15.76 3.42
N ARG A 136 6.95 -17.04 3.70
CA ARG A 136 7.74 -17.45 4.87
C ARG A 136 9.19 -16.97 4.73
N MET A 137 9.67 -16.27 5.75
CA MET A 137 11.08 -15.91 5.90
C MET A 137 11.98 -17.15 5.84
N ILE A 138 13.19 -17.04 5.32
CA ILE A 138 14.18 -18.13 5.36
C ILE A 138 15.20 -17.82 6.45
N CYS A 139 15.54 -18.80 7.29
CA CYS A 139 16.53 -18.61 8.36
C CYS A 139 17.26 -19.92 8.72
N MET A 140 18.38 -19.80 9.42
CA MET A 140 19.07 -20.94 10.05
C MET A 140 18.29 -21.50 11.25
N THR A 141 18.61 -22.71 11.68
CA THR A 141 18.08 -23.29 12.93
C THR A 141 18.35 -22.35 14.12
N GLY A 142 17.30 -22.02 14.87
CA GLY A 142 17.37 -21.10 16.00
C GLY A 142 17.48 -19.62 15.62
N GLY A 143 17.46 -19.28 14.32
CA GLY A 143 17.50 -17.90 13.85
C GLY A 143 16.24 -17.10 14.18
N HIS A 144 16.28 -15.78 13.93
CA HIS A 144 15.19 -14.85 14.28
C HIS A 144 13.82 -15.27 13.71
N GLY A 145 13.80 -15.71 12.45
CA GLY A 145 12.58 -16.16 11.77
C GLY A 145 12.15 -17.60 12.05
N ASN A 146 12.85 -18.36 12.90
CA ASN A 146 12.73 -19.83 13.01
C ASN A 146 11.32 -20.36 13.27
N ILE A 147 10.49 -19.55 13.92
CA ILE A 147 9.17 -19.98 14.41
C ILE A 147 8.13 -20.02 13.29
N PHE A 148 8.18 -19.06 12.37
CA PHE A 148 7.22 -18.95 11.27
C PHE A 148 7.88 -19.12 9.90
N GLY A 149 9.20 -18.95 9.85
CA GLY A 149 10.01 -19.10 8.66
C GLY A 149 10.23 -20.56 8.24
N ARG A 150 10.86 -20.72 7.08
CA ARG A 150 11.44 -21.97 6.61
C ARG A 150 12.88 -22.04 7.09
N ILE A 151 13.16 -23.05 7.90
CA ILE A 151 14.54 -23.35 8.31
C ILE A 151 15.29 -23.88 7.09
N ALA A 152 16.48 -23.35 6.84
CA ALA A 152 17.39 -23.79 5.80
C ALA A 152 18.80 -23.81 6.38
N ASP A 153 19.22 -25.00 6.83
CA ASP A 153 20.62 -25.27 7.14
C ASP A 153 21.25 -25.92 5.90
N GLY A 154 22.48 -25.52 5.56
CA GLY A 154 23.19 -26.09 4.42
C GLY A 154 23.39 -27.61 4.54
N PRO A 155 23.91 -28.28 3.49
CA PRO A 155 24.30 -29.68 3.57
C PRO A 155 25.42 -29.92 4.60
#